data_AF-A0A1F9WZ04-F1
#
_entry.id   AF-A0A1F9WZ04-F1
#
_cell.length_a   1.000
_cell.length_b   1.000
_cell.length_c   1.000
_cell.angle_alpha   90.00
_cell.angle_beta   90.00
_cell.angle_gamma   90.00
#
_symmetry.space_group_name_H-M   'P 1'
#
loop_
_entity.id
_entity.type
_entity.pdbx_description
1 polymer ?
#
loop_
_entity_poly.entity_id
_entity_poly.type
_entity_poly.pdbx_seq_one_letter_code
_entity_poly.pdbx_strand_id
1 'polypeptide(L)'
;MKNIDKTKKITFQNLVNSICGVHKQLLNRTIKAVNAGLTIRNWVIGYYIEEYERAGTDRARYGDRLMDELSDTLIKQGIDRCDRRELYRYRQFYLSYPQIVDTVSPQYTIQGKFLIENLSFSHLAQLIEIDDPLKKMFYEHMCIQGNF
;
A
#
# COMPACT_ATOMS: atom_id res chain seq x y z
N MET A 1 -44.57 -28.93 24.22
CA MET A 1 -43.50 -27.96 24.51
C MET A 1 -42.18 -28.56 24.02
N LYS A 2 -41.64 -28.07 22.89
CA LYS A 2 -40.39 -28.58 22.32
C LYS A 2 -39.20 -27.99 23.08
N ASN A 3 -38.28 -28.89 23.42
CA ASN A 3 -37.10 -28.68 24.24
C ASN A 3 -36.28 -27.47 23.82
N ILE A 4 -35.90 -26.71 24.83
CA ILE A 4 -34.87 -25.67 24.82
C ILE A 4 -33.62 -26.24 24.15
N ASP A 5 -33.17 -25.55 23.11
CA ASP A 5 -32.01 -25.91 22.30
C ASP A 5 -30.78 -26.03 23.21
N LYS A 6 -30.21 -27.23 23.23
CA LYS A 6 -29.07 -27.59 24.09
C LYS A 6 -27.90 -26.71 23.68
N THR A 7 -27.50 -25.81 24.59
CA THR A 7 -26.22 -25.10 24.62
C THR A 7 -25.15 -25.84 23.82
N LYS A 8 -24.79 -25.30 22.66
CA LYS A 8 -23.80 -25.84 21.73
C LYS A 8 -22.52 -26.18 22.51
N LYS A 9 -22.33 -27.45 22.86
CA LYS A 9 -21.25 -27.91 23.73
C LYS A 9 -19.91 -27.51 23.08
N ILE A 10 -19.14 -26.63 23.73
CA ILE A 10 -17.80 -26.29 23.27
C ILE A 10 -16.93 -27.53 23.40
N THR A 11 -16.57 -28.14 22.28
CA THR A 11 -15.59 -29.24 22.25
C THR A 11 -14.19 -28.66 22.19
N PHE A 12 -13.19 -29.43 22.63
CA PHE A 12 -11.79 -29.03 22.49
C PHE A 12 -11.43 -28.68 21.03
N GLN A 13 -11.91 -29.47 20.06
CA GLN A 13 -11.71 -29.18 18.64
C GLN A 13 -12.35 -27.85 18.21
N ASN A 14 -13.56 -27.53 18.69
CA ASN A 14 -14.21 -26.25 18.41
C ASN A 14 -13.44 -25.07 19.03
N LEU A 15 -12.86 -25.26 20.22
CA LEU A 15 -12.00 -24.26 20.86
C LEU A 15 -10.73 -24.01 20.03
N VAL A 16 -10.01 -25.07 19.66
CA VAL A 16 -8.79 -24.99 18.82
C VAL A 16 -9.10 -24.30 17.49
N ASN A 17 -10.19 -24.70 16.82
CA ASN A 17 -10.59 -24.10 15.55
C ASN A 17 -10.94 -22.61 15.70
N SER A 18 -11.60 -22.25 16.80
CA SER A 18 -11.96 -20.85 17.09
C SER A 18 -10.71 -20.00 17.33
N ILE A 19 -9.75 -20.48 18.12
CA ILE A 19 -8.49 -19.79 18.39
C ILE A 19 -7.68 -19.61 17.09
N CYS A 20 -7.51 -20.69 16.32
CA CYS A 20 -6.84 -20.63 15.02
C CYS A 20 -7.54 -19.67 14.04
N GLY A 21 -8.87 -19.66 14.04
CA GLY A 21 -9.66 -18.75 13.22
C GLY A 21 -9.44 -17.28 13.59
N VAL A 22 -9.52 -16.95 14.89
CA VAL A 22 -9.27 -15.59 15.38
C VAL A 22 -7.84 -15.14 15.08
N HIS A 23 -6.84 -16.00 15.34
CA HIS A 23 -5.43 -15.69 15.05
C HIS A 23 -5.22 -15.36 13.57
N LYS A 24 -5.70 -16.21 12.65
CA LYS A 24 -5.57 -15.98 11.20
C LYS A 24 -6.29 -14.70 10.77
N GLN A 25 -7.50 -14.45 11.27
CA GLN A 25 -8.25 -13.25 10.92
C GLN A 25 -7.56 -11.97 11.39
N LEU A 26 -7.05 -11.94 12.62
CA LEU A 26 -6.37 -10.77 13.16
C LEU A 26 -5.02 -10.54 12.49
N LEU A 27 -4.23 -11.58 12.24
CA LEU A 27 -2.99 -11.46 11.48
C LEU A 27 -3.23 -10.88 10.08
N ASN A 28 -4.22 -11.42 9.35
CA ASN A 28 -4.55 -10.92 8.02
C ASN A 28 -4.99 -9.46 8.05
N ARG A 29 -5.76 -9.04 9.06
CA ARG A 29 -6.15 -7.63 9.25
C ARG A 29 -4.94 -6.74 9.55
N THR A 30 -4.03 -7.17 10.42
CA THR A 30 -2.82 -6.42 10.76
C THR A 30 -1.92 -6.27 9.53
N ILE A 31 -1.67 -7.34 8.77
CA ILE A 31 -0.85 -7.30 7.56
C ILE A 31 -1.47 -6.34 6.53
N LYS A 32 -2.79 -6.41 6.30
CA LYS A 32 -3.49 -5.49 5.40
C LYS A 32 -3.36 -4.03 5.84
N ALA A 33 -3.55 -3.74 7.13
CA ALA A 33 -3.42 -2.38 7.65
C ALA A 33 -2.00 -1.83 7.52
N VAL A 34 -0.98 -2.65 7.80
CA VAL A 34 0.44 -2.30 7.62
C VAL A 34 0.75 -2.03 6.15
N ASN A 35 0.32 -2.93 5.26
CA ASN A 35 0.54 -2.78 3.82
C ASN A 35 -0.14 -1.52 3.27
N ALA A 36 -1.38 -1.25 3.69
CA ALA A 36 -2.11 -0.04 3.32
C ALA A 36 -1.34 1.23 3.75
N GLY A 37 -0.89 1.27 5.01
CA GLY A 37 -0.10 2.37 5.54
C GLY A 37 1.21 2.59 4.78
N LEU A 38 1.94 1.52 4.46
CA LEU A 38 3.17 1.58 3.67
C LEU A 38 2.90 2.07 2.23
N THR A 39 1.86 1.57 1.57
CA THR A 39 1.48 1.99 0.23
C THR A 39 1.15 3.49 0.20
N ILE A 40 0.34 3.98 1.14
CA ILE A 40 0.00 5.41 1.25
C ILE A 40 1.26 6.23 1.54
N ARG A 41 2.09 5.82 2.50
CA ARG A 41 3.34 6.52 2.85
C ARG A 41 4.26 6.65 1.63
N ASN A 42 4.45 5.58 0.87
CA ASN A 42 5.28 5.59 -0.33
C ASN A 42 4.70 6.51 -1.42
N TRP A 43 3.38 6.49 -1.62
CA TRP A 43 2.70 7.38 -2.55
C TRP A 43 2.88 8.87 -2.18
N VAL A 44 2.66 9.21 -0.90
CA VAL A 44 2.80 10.58 -0.38
C VAL A 44 4.24 11.09 -0.50
N ILE A 45 5.23 10.24 -0.27
CA ILE A 45 6.63 10.61 -0.51
C ILE A 45 6.85 10.97 -1.98
N GLY A 46 6.30 10.18 -2.90
CA GLY A 46 6.35 10.47 -4.32
C GLY A 46 5.71 11.81 -4.69
N TYR A 47 4.57 12.11 -4.10
CA TYR A 47 3.91 13.42 -4.21
C TYR A 47 4.82 14.57 -3.75
N TYR A 48 5.40 14.48 -2.56
CA TYR A 48 6.27 15.53 -2.05
C TYR A 48 7.52 15.76 -2.91
N ILE A 49 8.10 14.68 -3.44
CA ILE A 49 9.24 14.79 -4.36
C ILE A 49 8.83 15.54 -5.63
N GLU A 50 7.72 15.17 -6.26
CA GLU A 50 7.25 15.80 -7.50
C GLU A 50 6.88 17.27 -7.29
N GLU A 51 6.20 17.61 -6.20
CA GLU A 51 5.86 19.00 -5.88
C GLU A 51 7.12 19.85 -5.63
N TYR A 52 8.12 19.29 -4.93
CA TYR A 52 9.39 19.96 -4.73
C TYR A 52 10.15 20.16 -6.06
N GLU A 53 10.17 19.17 -6.96
CA GLU A 53 10.79 19.32 -8.27
C GLU A 53 10.09 20.37 -9.15
N ARG A 54 8.77 20.54 -9.00
CA ARG A 54 8.00 21.54 -9.77
C ARG A 54 8.15 22.96 -9.22
N ALA A 55 7.98 23.13 -7.91
CA ALA A 55 7.79 24.44 -7.28
C ALA A 55 8.74 24.73 -6.11
N GLY A 56 9.71 23.85 -5.83
CA GLY A 56 10.68 24.03 -4.76
C GLY A 56 11.53 25.28 -4.98
N THR A 57 11.57 26.16 -3.97
CA THR A 57 12.25 27.46 -4.05
C THR A 57 13.76 27.33 -4.19
N ASP A 58 14.34 26.28 -3.61
CA ASP A 58 15.76 25.98 -3.64
C ASP A 58 16.08 24.73 -4.49
N ARG A 59 15.14 24.24 -5.31
CA ARG A 59 15.33 23.02 -6.13
C ARG A 59 16.56 23.08 -7.03
N ALA A 60 16.90 24.28 -7.52
CA ALA A 60 18.08 24.51 -8.36
C ALA A 60 19.40 24.25 -7.62
N ARG A 61 19.41 24.30 -6.29
CA ARG A 61 20.58 23.97 -5.46
C ARG A 61 20.90 22.49 -5.50
N TYR A 62 19.87 21.63 -5.51
CA TYR A 62 20.04 20.18 -5.47
C TYR A 62 20.08 19.58 -6.87
N GLY A 63 19.21 20.04 -7.79
CA GLY A 63 19.17 19.59 -9.18
C GLY A 63 19.18 18.07 -9.29
N ASP A 64 20.09 17.55 -10.12
CA ASP A 64 20.25 16.11 -10.38
C ASP A 64 20.64 15.27 -9.16
N ARG A 65 21.12 15.91 -8.08
CA ARG A 65 21.52 15.24 -6.82
C ARG A 65 20.40 15.15 -5.80
N LEU A 66 19.20 15.68 -6.10
CA LEU A 66 18.08 15.69 -5.17
C LEU A 66 17.82 14.32 -4.53
N MET A 67 17.79 13.26 -5.32
CA MET A 67 17.50 11.92 -4.83
C MET A 67 18.62 11.33 -3.96
N ASP A 68 19.88 11.69 -4.22
CA ASP A 68 21.02 11.26 -3.40
C ASP A 68 20.97 11.95 -2.03
N GLU A 69 20.76 13.27 -2.04
CA GLU A 69 20.69 14.10 -0.83
C GLU A 69 19.47 13.72 0.03
N LEU A 70 18.32 13.45 -0.60
CA LEU A 70 17.14 12.93 0.10
C LEU A 70 17.42 11.56 0.71
N SER A 71 18.03 10.65 -0.04
CA SER A 71 18.36 9.30 0.44
C SER A 71 19.25 9.37 1.68
N ASP A 72 20.37 10.08 1.58
CA ASP A 72 21.32 10.23 2.68
C ASP A 72 20.67 10.90 3.90
N THR A 73 19.87 11.94 3.69
CA THR A 73 19.23 12.68 4.77
C THR A 73 18.17 11.86 5.47
N LEU A 74 17.27 11.20 4.72
CA LEU A 74 16.17 10.42 5.28
C LEU A 74 16.68 9.18 6.02
N ILE A 75 17.69 8.48 5.48
CA ILE A 75 18.31 7.33 6.14
C ILE A 75 19.00 7.77 7.43
N LYS A 76 19.73 8.91 7.43
CA LYS A 76 20.33 9.46 8.67
C LYS A 76 19.29 9.82 9.72
N GLN A 77 18.08 10.18 9.33
CA GLN A 77 16.95 10.45 10.22
C GLN A 77 16.23 9.15 10.68
N GLY A 78 16.73 7.97 10.30
CA GLY A 78 16.16 6.67 10.70
C GLY A 78 14.94 6.26 9.88
N ILE A 79 14.74 6.86 8.71
CA ILE A 79 13.64 6.50 7.81
C ILE A 79 14.13 5.42 6.84
N ASP A 80 13.72 4.18 7.11
CA ASP A 80 14.04 3.04 6.27
C ASP A 80 13.36 3.10 4.88
N ARG A 81 13.88 2.29 3.94
CA ARG A 81 13.37 2.17 2.56
C ARG A 81 13.25 3.53 1.86
N CYS A 82 14.30 4.33 1.98
CA CYS A 82 14.42 5.65 1.35
C CYS A 82 15.72 5.78 0.56
N ASP A 83 16.29 4.66 0.09
CA ASP A 83 17.42 4.72 -0.84
C ASP A 83 17.03 5.38 -2.17
N ARG A 84 18.03 5.88 -2.90
CA ARG A 84 17.84 6.58 -4.19
C ARG A 84 16.86 5.86 -5.12
N ARG A 85 16.97 4.53 -5.27
CA ARG A 85 16.12 3.75 -6.19
C ARG A 85 14.67 3.76 -5.71
N GLU A 86 14.44 3.54 -4.42
CA GLU A 86 13.09 3.58 -3.84
C GLU A 86 12.45 4.97 -3.99
N LEU A 87 13.19 6.06 -3.79
CA LEU A 87 12.65 7.42 -3.96
C LEU A 87 12.18 7.70 -5.40
N TYR A 88 12.93 7.23 -6.41
CA TYR A 88 12.47 7.28 -7.81
C TYR A 88 11.19 6.46 -8.02
N ARG A 89 11.11 5.24 -7.45
CA ARG A 89 9.91 4.40 -7.55
C ARG A 89 8.70 5.06 -6.89
N TYR A 90 8.88 5.74 -5.76
CA TYR A 90 7.80 6.46 -5.07
C TYR A 90 7.29 7.61 -5.91
N ARG A 91 8.20 8.41 -6.50
CA ARG A 91 7.82 9.47 -7.42
C ARG A 91 7.06 8.92 -8.64
N GLN A 92 7.55 7.84 -9.25
CA GLN A 92 6.87 7.20 -10.38
C GLN A 92 5.50 6.63 -9.97
N PHE A 93 5.39 6.11 -8.75
CA PHE A 93 4.13 5.61 -8.19
C PHE A 93 3.09 6.71 -8.09
N TYR A 94 3.47 7.88 -7.58
CA TYR A 94 2.61 9.07 -7.57
C TYR A 94 2.12 9.43 -8.98
N LEU A 95 3.04 9.54 -9.93
CA LEU A 95 2.73 9.92 -11.31
C LEU A 95 1.85 8.88 -12.04
N SER A 96 2.00 7.60 -11.71
CA SER A 96 1.25 6.50 -12.35
C SER A 96 -0.14 6.31 -11.76
N TYR A 97 -0.34 6.68 -10.48
CA TYR A 97 -1.61 6.50 -9.78
C TYR A 97 -2.05 7.79 -9.06
N PRO A 98 -2.28 8.91 -9.79
CA PRO A 98 -2.73 10.17 -9.18
C PRO A 98 -4.09 10.05 -8.49
N GLN A 99 -4.94 9.12 -8.93
CA GLN A 99 -6.26 8.81 -8.35
C GLN A 99 -6.20 8.20 -6.94
N ILE A 100 -5.01 7.94 -6.39
CA ILE A 100 -4.90 7.58 -4.96
C ILE A 100 -5.22 8.81 -4.07
N VAL A 101 -4.97 10.05 -4.51
CA VAL A 101 -5.43 11.28 -3.81
C VAL A 101 -6.93 11.22 -3.51
N ASP A 102 -7.68 10.74 -4.49
CA ASP A 102 -9.14 10.71 -4.50
C ASP A 102 -9.74 9.71 -3.49
N THR A 103 -8.90 8.89 -2.87
CA THR A 103 -9.30 7.98 -1.78
C THR A 103 -9.06 8.56 -0.39
N VAL A 104 -8.27 9.64 -0.33
CA VAL A 104 -8.12 10.48 0.84
C VAL A 104 -9.30 11.46 0.95
N SER A 105 -9.98 11.76 -0.17
CA SER A 105 -11.27 12.47 -0.22
C SER A 105 -12.46 11.50 -0.27
N PRO A 106 -13.59 11.74 0.43
CA PRO A 106 -14.70 10.76 0.54
C PRO A 106 -15.47 10.41 -0.75
N GLN A 107 -15.14 11.03 -1.88
CA GLN A 107 -16.05 11.16 -3.03
C GLN A 107 -15.72 10.20 -4.19
N TYR A 108 -14.48 9.71 -4.29
CA TYR A 108 -14.00 8.87 -5.40
C TYR A 108 -13.28 7.60 -4.90
N THR A 109 -13.79 7.11 -3.78
CA THR A 109 -13.18 6.16 -2.85
C THR A 109 -12.95 4.76 -3.42
N ILE A 110 -13.62 4.34 -4.51
CA ILE A 110 -13.76 2.90 -4.79
C ILE A 110 -12.49 2.28 -5.41
N GLN A 111 -11.86 2.89 -6.43
CA GLN A 111 -10.72 2.25 -7.11
C GLN A 111 -9.43 2.30 -6.30
N GLY A 112 -8.98 3.47 -5.84
CA GLY A 112 -7.70 3.54 -5.13
C GLY A 112 -7.76 2.87 -3.74
N LYS A 113 -8.91 2.89 -3.05
CA LYS A 113 -9.08 2.15 -1.79
C LYS A 113 -8.92 0.66 -2.04
N PHE A 114 -9.48 0.17 -3.14
CA PHE A 114 -9.39 -1.22 -3.51
C PHE A 114 -7.96 -1.64 -3.90
N LEU A 115 -7.17 -0.74 -4.51
CA LEU A 115 -5.73 -0.97 -4.70
C LEU A 115 -4.97 -1.02 -3.37
N ILE A 116 -5.22 -0.08 -2.46
CA ILE A 116 -4.54 0.01 -1.15
C ILE A 116 -4.91 -1.16 -0.23
N GLU A 117 -6.17 -1.62 -0.26
CA GLU A 117 -6.66 -2.69 0.61
C GLU A 117 -6.27 -4.10 0.16
N ASN A 118 -5.93 -4.26 -1.13
CA ASN A 118 -5.68 -5.57 -1.73
C ASN A 118 -4.27 -5.75 -2.28
N LEU A 119 -3.50 -4.67 -2.51
CA LEU A 119 -2.15 -4.76 -3.05
C LEU A 119 -1.13 -4.08 -2.13
N SER A 120 -0.04 -4.79 -1.84
CA SER A 120 1.14 -4.18 -1.24
C SER A 120 1.88 -3.30 -2.25
N PHE A 121 2.66 -2.32 -1.76
CA PHE A 121 3.53 -1.53 -2.62
C PHE A 121 4.44 -2.38 -3.51
N SER A 122 4.95 -3.52 -3.01
CA SER A 122 5.79 -4.42 -3.82
C SER A 122 5.08 -4.97 -5.06
N HIS A 123 3.79 -5.25 -4.98
CA HIS A 123 2.97 -5.65 -6.14
C HIS A 123 2.76 -4.47 -7.09
N LEU A 124 2.37 -3.32 -6.55
CA LEU A 124 2.16 -2.11 -7.35
C LEU A 124 3.43 -1.68 -8.09
N ALA A 125 4.58 -1.83 -7.45
CA ALA A 125 5.84 -1.44 -8.04
C ALA A 125 6.32 -2.40 -9.15
N GLN A 126 5.78 -3.61 -9.25
CA GLN A 126 5.93 -4.45 -10.45
C GLN A 126 4.99 -3.98 -11.57
N LEU A 127 3.75 -3.60 -11.22
CA LEU A 127 2.78 -3.08 -12.17
C LEU A 127 3.22 -1.75 -12.81
N ILE A 128 3.96 -0.92 -12.07
CA ILE A 128 4.55 0.33 -12.59
C ILE A 128 5.49 0.07 -13.77
N GLU A 129 6.22 -1.04 -13.78
CA GLU A 129 7.16 -1.40 -14.85
C GLU A 129 6.46 -1.86 -16.15
N ILE A 130 5.13 -2.01 -16.14
CA ILE A 130 4.36 -2.36 -17.32
C ILE A 130 4.01 -1.08 -18.09
N ASP A 131 4.58 -0.90 -19.28
CA ASP A 131 4.32 0.29 -20.11
C ASP A 131 2.92 0.26 -20.76
N ASP A 132 2.43 -0.92 -21.14
CA ASP A 132 1.13 -1.09 -21.81
C ASP A 132 -0.04 -0.89 -20.81
N PRO A 133 -0.91 0.11 -21.00
CA PRO A 133 -2.00 0.42 -20.07
C PRO A 133 -3.07 -0.69 -19.97
N LEU A 134 -3.37 -1.38 -21.07
CA LEU A 134 -4.35 -2.47 -21.09
C LEU A 134 -3.81 -3.70 -20.36
N LYS A 135 -2.54 -4.02 -20.61
CA LYS A 135 -1.84 -5.10 -19.91
C LYS A 135 -1.76 -4.81 -18.41
N LYS A 136 -1.47 -3.57 -18.02
CA LYS A 136 -1.44 -3.13 -16.62
C LYS A 136 -2.79 -3.30 -15.95
N MET A 137 -3.87 -2.79 -16.55
CA MET A 137 -5.23 -2.96 -16.01
C MET A 137 -5.64 -4.43 -15.88
N PHE A 138 -5.26 -5.27 -16.85
CA PHE A 138 -5.52 -6.71 -16.77
C PHE A 138 -4.83 -7.35 -15.56
N TYR A 139 -3.55 -7.07 -15.33
CA TYR A 139 -2.81 -7.61 -14.18
C TYR A 139 -3.26 -7.03 -12.85
N GLU A 140 -3.64 -5.75 -12.78
CA GLU A 140 -4.30 -5.17 -11.61
C GLU A 140 -5.54 -5.98 -11.21
N HIS A 141 -6.41 -6.28 -12.18
CA HIS A 141 -7.61 -7.07 -11.93
C HIS A 141 -7.29 -8.50 -11.47
N MET A 142 -6.30 -9.14 -12.09
CA MET A 142 -5.84 -10.48 -11.71
C MET A 142 -5.26 -10.53 -10.30
N CYS A 143 -4.44 -9.55 -9.90
CA CYS A 143 -3.85 -9.51 -8.56
C CYS A 143 -4.93 -9.36 -7.47
N ILE A 144 -5.96 -8.56 -7.76
CA ILE A 144 -7.11 -8.37 -6.86
C ILE A 144 -7.95 -9.65 -6.74
N GLN A 145 -8.28 -10.28 -7.87
CA GLN A 145 -9.12 -11.49 -7.88
C GLN A 145 -8.38 -12.71 -7.32
N GLY A 146 -7.05 -12.73 -7.45
CA GLY A 146 -6.21 -13.89 -7.16
C GLY A 146 -5.81 -14.09 -5.69
N ASN A 147 -5.88 -13.04 -4.85
CA ASN A 147 -5.61 -13.07 -3.40
C ASN A 147 -4.47 -14.06 -3.01
N PHE A 148 -3.25 -13.79 -3.49
CA PHE A 148 -2.01 -14.46 -3.03
C PHE A 148 -1.56 -13.93 -1.67
#